data_AF-A0A966CJM3-F1
#
_entry.id   AF-A0A966CJM3-F1
#
_cell.length_a   1.000
_cell.length_b   1.000
_cell.length_c   1.000
_cell.angle_alpha   90.00
_cell.angle_beta   90.00
_cell.angle_gamma   90.00
#
_symmetry.space_group_name_H-M   'P 1'
#
loop_
_entity.id
_entity.type
_entity.pdbx_description
1 polymer ?
#
loop_
_entity_poly.entity_id
_entity_poly.type
_entity_poly.pdbx_seq_one_letter_code
_entity_poly.pdbx_strand_id
1 'polypeptide(L)'
;LVQIADMVFEVVPQVLKEQGKAKNPAPNVDAISGALQYHYGVREFDFYTVLFGVGRALGVTANLVWARALGQPIERPKSLTTKMLEEAATDY
;
A
#
# COMPACT_ATOMS: atom_id res chain seq x y z
N LEU A 1 12.86 16.58 11.05
CA LEU A 1 12.25 15.42 10.34
C LEU A 1 11.82 15.80 8.92
N VAL A 2 10.97 16.81 8.71
CA VAL A 2 10.53 17.23 7.36
C VAL A 2 11.70 17.55 6.41
N GLN A 3 12.68 18.33 6.87
CA GLN A 3 13.90 18.63 6.08
C GLN A 3 14.73 17.39 5.71
N ILE A 4 14.70 16.35 6.55
CA ILE A 4 15.39 15.09 6.24
C ILE A 4 14.61 14.34 5.15
N ALA A 5 13.29 14.31 5.24
CA ALA A 5 12.46 13.69 4.20
C ALA A 5 12.62 14.39 2.84
N ASP A 6 12.78 15.71 2.84
CA ASP A 6 13.07 16.51 1.64
C ASP A 6 14.45 16.19 1.05
N MET A 7 15.49 16.12 1.89
CA MET A 7 16.82 15.67 1.45
C MET A 7 16.80 14.25 0.87
N VAL A 8 16.04 13.33 1.49
CA VAL A 8 15.85 11.96 1.00
C VAL A 8 15.17 11.96 -0.36
N PHE A 9 14.14 12.80 -0.57
CA PHE A 9 13.46 12.96 -1.85
C PHE A 9 14.40 13.44 -2.95
N GLU A 10 15.31 14.37 -2.65
CA GLU A 10 16.25 14.93 -3.64
C GLU A 10 17.44 14.02 -3.96
N VAL A 11 17.90 13.19 -3.03
CA VAL A 11 19.15 12.42 -3.18
C VAL A 11 18.90 10.96 -3.54
N VAL A 12 17.96 10.30 -2.87
CA VAL A 12 17.80 8.84 -2.95
C VAL A 12 17.37 8.36 -4.35
N PRO A 13 16.46 9.02 -5.07
CA PRO A 13 16.05 8.55 -6.39
C PRO A 13 17.21 8.44 -7.39
N GLN A 14 18.21 9.33 -7.31
CA GLN A 14 19.40 9.37 -8.16
C GLN A 14 20.30 8.18 -7.83
N VAL A 15 20.57 7.95 -6.54
CA VAL A 15 21.36 6.80 -6.08
C VAL A 15 20.71 5.47 -6.49
N LEU A 16 19.37 5.37 -6.37
CA LEU A 16 18.63 4.17 -6.78
C LEU A 16 18.68 3.93 -8.30
N LYS A 17 18.68 5.00 -9.10
CA LYS A 17 18.85 4.91 -10.56
C LYS A 17 20.26 4.43 -10.93
N GLU A 18 21.29 4.99 -10.30
CA GLU A 18 22.69 4.60 -10.53
C GLU A 18 22.95 3.14 -10.14
N GLN A 19 22.34 2.68 -9.04
CA GLN A 19 22.44 1.29 -8.60
C GLN A 19 21.77 0.30 -9.59
N GLY A 20 20.73 0.74 -10.31
CA GLY A 20 20.06 -0.06 -11.35
C GLY A 20 19.20 -1.23 -10.85
N LYS A 21 18.95 -1.35 -9.53
CA LYS A 21 18.13 -2.44 -8.95
C LYS A 21 16.67 -2.05 -8.74
N ALA A 22 16.40 -0.78 -8.43
CA ALA A 22 15.06 -0.30 -8.19
C ALA A 22 14.31 -0.11 -9.53
N LYS A 23 13.18 -0.79 -9.70
CA LYS A 23 12.34 -0.64 -10.91
C LYS A 23 11.75 0.77 -11.03
N ASN A 24 11.29 1.33 -9.91
CA ASN A 24 10.81 2.70 -9.82
C ASN A 24 11.46 3.37 -8.60
N PRO A 25 12.27 4.42 -8.78
CA PRO A 25 13.01 5.07 -7.70
C PRO A 25 12.20 6.15 -6.96
N ALA A 26 10.96 6.43 -7.37
CA ALA A 26 10.13 7.46 -6.74
C ALA A 26 9.57 7.00 -5.38
N PRO A 27 9.47 7.88 -4.37
CA PRO A 27 8.82 7.55 -3.11
C PRO A 27 7.29 7.54 -3.22
N ASN A 28 6.64 7.09 -2.15
CA ASN A 28 5.19 7.11 -1.99
C ASN A 28 4.78 7.97 -0.77
N VAL A 29 3.47 8.03 -0.49
CA VAL A 29 2.89 8.85 0.59
C VAL A 29 3.46 8.54 1.97
N ASP A 30 3.87 7.30 2.22
CA ASP A 30 4.36 6.85 3.53
C ASP A 30 5.77 7.39 3.84
N ALA A 31 6.49 7.88 2.82
CA ALA A 31 7.81 8.47 2.99
C ALA A 31 7.80 9.84 3.71
N ILE A 32 6.64 10.52 3.77
CA ILE A 32 6.51 11.87 4.35
C ILE A 32 5.43 11.99 5.43
N SER A 33 4.37 11.19 5.35
CA SER A 33 3.19 11.33 6.21
C SER A 33 3.52 11.28 7.71
N GLY A 34 4.44 10.40 8.13
CA GLY A 34 4.87 10.29 9.52
C GLY A 34 5.68 11.51 10.02
N ALA A 35 6.54 12.10 9.16
CA ALA A 35 7.32 13.28 9.53
C ALA A 35 6.43 14.51 9.80
N LEU A 36 5.32 14.62 9.05
CA LEU A 36 4.31 15.67 9.25
C LEU A 36 3.50 15.42 10.53
N GLN A 37 3.00 14.20 10.74
CA GLN A 37 2.24 13.84 11.95
C GLN A 37 3.06 14.11 13.22
N TYR A 38 4.34 13.70 13.21
CA TYR A 38 5.26 13.94 14.32
C TYR A 38 5.50 15.44 14.58
N HIS A 39 5.65 16.23 13.52
CA HIS A 39 5.86 17.69 13.63
C HIS A 39 4.68 18.38 14.33
N TYR A 40 3.45 17.94 14.04
CA TYR A 40 2.23 18.48 14.65
C TYR A 40 1.83 17.80 15.97
N GLY A 41 2.69 16.95 16.54
CA GLY A 41 2.52 16.43 17.89
C GLY A 41 1.89 15.05 18.01
N VAL A 42 1.55 14.37 16.91
CA VAL A 42 1.12 12.96 16.94
C VAL A 42 2.37 12.09 16.95
N ARG A 43 2.80 11.66 18.15
CA ARG A 43 4.08 10.96 18.35
C ARG A 43 3.93 9.47 18.66
N GLU A 44 2.70 9.03 18.83
CA GLU A 44 2.32 7.65 19.10
C GLU A 44 2.29 6.87 17.77
N PHE A 45 3.42 6.27 17.40
CA PHE A 45 3.55 5.57 16.12
C PHE A 45 2.52 4.45 15.93
N ASP A 46 2.15 3.75 17.00
CA ASP A 46 1.11 2.70 16.97
C ASP A 46 -0.27 3.26 16.59
N PHE A 47 -0.50 4.57 16.76
CA PHE A 47 -1.76 5.23 16.40
C PHE A 47 -1.84 5.61 14.91
N TYR A 48 -0.73 5.62 14.17
CA TYR A 48 -0.71 6.09 12.77
C TYR A 48 -1.60 5.26 11.85
N THR A 49 -1.69 3.96 12.11
CA THR A 49 -2.58 3.05 11.36
C THR A 49 -4.06 3.33 11.60
N VAL A 50 -4.44 3.89 12.75
CA VAL A 50 -5.82 4.34 13.02
C VAL A 50 -6.18 5.48 12.08
N LEU A 51 -5.31 6.47 11.93
CA LEU A 51 -5.50 7.59 11.01
C LEU A 51 -5.58 7.11 9.55
N PHE A 52 -4.76 6.14 9.17
CA PHE A 52 -4.85 5.50 7.86
C PHE A 52 -6.21 4.81 7.66
N GLY A 53 -6.69 4.05 8.65
CA GLY A 53 -8.01 3.41 8.62
C GLY A 53 -9.17 4.40 8.40
N VAL A 54 -9.14 5.53 9.10
CA VAL A 54 -10.13 6.61 8.94
C VAL A 54 -10.10 7.17 7.51
N GLY A 55 -8.92 7.48 6.98
CA GLY A 55 -8.80 7.96 5.60
C GLY A 55 -9.27 6.93 4.56
N ARG A 56 -8.94 5.65 4.78
CA ARG A 56 -9.33 4.56 3.89
C ARG A 56 -10.84 4.33 3.89
N ALA A 57 -11.52 4.52 5.02
CA ALA A 57 -12.96 4.32 5.17
C ALA A 57 -13.78 5.07 4.12
N LEU A 58 -13.36 6.29 3.74
CA LEU A 58 -14.06 7.09 2.72
C LEU A 58 -14.16 6.36 1.37
N GLY A 59 -13.08 5.72 0.91
CA GLY A 59 -13.05 5.00 -0.36
C GLY A 59 -13.78 3.66 -0.30
N VAL A 60 -13.52 2.85 0.75
CA VAL A 60 -14.12 1.51 0.84
C VAL A 60 -15.63 1.58 1.05
N THR A 61 -16.12 2.53 1.85
CA THR A 61 -17.57 2.67 2.09
C THR A 61 -18.29 3.19 0.86
N ALA A 62 -17.71 4.16 0.12
CA ALA A 62 -18.26 4.61 -1.15
C ALA A 62 -18.37 3.46 -2.16
N ASN A 63 -17.32 2.64 -2.28
CA ASN A 63 -17.35 1.46 -3.14
C ASN A 63 -18.39 0.43 -2.67
N LEU A 64 -18.50 0.20 -1.36
CA LEU A 64 -19.46 -0.74 -0.77
C LEU A 64 -20.90 -0.35 -1.10
N VAL A 65 -21.26 0.93 -0.99
CA VAL A 65 -22.58 1.46 -1.38
C VAL A 65 -22.90 1.09 -2.83
N TRP A 66 -21.96 1.35 -3.74
CA TRP A 66 -22.14 1.00 -5.16
C TRP A 66 -22.21 -0.50 -5.42
N ALA A 67 -21.40 -1.30 -4.72
CA ALA A 67 -21.45 -2.75 -4.85
C ALA A 67 -22.82 -3.32 -4.45
N ARG A 68 -23.51 -2.70 -3.49
CA ARG A 68 -24.89 -3.06 -3.13
C ARG A 68 -25.91 -2.54 -4.13
N ALA A 69 -25.78 -1.29 -4.56
CA ALA A 69 -26.66 -0.70 -5.57
C ALA A 69 -26.64 -1.47 -6.90
N LEU A 70 -25.48 -2.02 -7.28
CA LEU A 70 -25.30 -2.82 -8.49
C LEU A 70 -25.58 -4.32 -8.29
N GLY A 71 -25.93 -4.76 -7.07
CA GLY A 71 -26.24 -6.16 -6.79
C GLY A 71 -25.06 -7.12 -6.99
N GLN A 72 -23.82 -6.69 -6.70
CA GLN A 72 -22.65 -7.56 -6.87
C GLN A 72 -22.75 -8.81 -5.99
N PRO A 73 -22.46 -10.02 -6.54
CA PRO A 73 -22.58 -11.29 -5.83
C PRO A 73 -21.45 -11.48 -4.81
N ILE A 74 -21.51 -12.59 -4.06
CA ILE A 74 -20.43 -13.01 -3.17
C ILE A 74 -19.16 -13.32 -3.97
N GLU A 75 -18.03 -12.76 -3.55
CA GLU A 75 -16.72 -13.14 -4.06
C GLU A 75 -16.35 -14.53 -3.51
N ARG A 76 -16.21 -15.53 -4.39
CA ARG A 76 -15.92 -16.92 -4.00
C ARG A 76 -14.80 -17.53 -4.87
N PRO A 77 -13.53 -17.12 -4.66
CA PRO A 77 -12.41 -17.71 -5.38
C PRO A 77 -12.19 -19.16 -4.96
N LYS A 78 -11.69 -20.00 -5.89
CA LYS A 78 -11.35 -21.40 -5.62
C LYS A 78 -9.91 -21.49 -5.13
N SER A 79 -9.71 -22.03 -3.93
CA SER A 79 -8.38 -22.35 -3.42
C SER A 79 -7.85 -23.64 -4.04
N LEU A 80 -6.54 -23.69 -4.30
CA LEU A 80 -5.83 -24.85 -4.82
C LEU A 80 -4.58 -25.08 -3.97
N THR A 81 -4.21 -26.35 -3.79
CA THR A 81 -2.92 -26.71 -3.17
C THR A 81 -1.85 -26.87 -4.25
N THR A 82 -0.58 -26.83 -3.87
CA THR A 82 0.53 -27.08 -4.81
C THR A 82 0.38 -28.44 -5.50
N LYS A 83 -0.02 -29.49 -4.78
CA LYS A 83 -0.26 -30.82 -5.36
C LYS A 83 -1.32 -30.80 -6.48
N MET A 84 -2.43 -30.09 -6.28
CA MET A 84 -3.46 -29.95 -7.31
C MET A 84 -2.94 -29.21 -8.55
N LEU A 85 -2.01 -28.27 -8.36
CA LEU A 85 -1.36 -27.56 -9.47
C LEU A 85 -0.35 -28.44 -10.20
N GLU A 86 0.41 -29.28 -9.47
CA GLU A 86 1.34 -30.25 -10.05
C GLU A 86 0.59 -31.28 -10.90
N GLU A 87 -0.48 -31.87 -10.37
CA GLU A 87 -1.35 -32.81 -11.09
C GLU A 87 -1.91 -32.17 -12.37
N ALA A 88 -2.45 -30.95 -12.27
CA ALA A 88 -2.99 -30.23 -13.43
C ALA A 88 -1.92 -29.84 -14.48
N ALA A 89 -0.66 -29.67 -14.08
CA ALA A 89 0.44 -29.34 -14.98
C ALA A 89 1.02 -30.58 -15.69
N THR A 90 0.86 -31.77 -15.11
CA THR A 90 1.38 -33.04 -15.64
C THR A 90 0.36 -33.85 -16.44
N ASP A 91 -0.94 -33.54 -16.35
CA ASP A 91 -2.03 -34.23 -17.05
C ASP A 91 -2.17 -33.86 -18.55
N TYR A 92 -1.07 -33.47 -19.22
CA TYR A 92 -0.97 -33.26 -20.68
C TYR A 92 0.06 -34.18 -21.33
#